data_AF-A0A2P7MT08-F1
#
_entry.id   AF-A0A2P7MT08-F1
#
_cell.length_a   1.000
_cell.length_b   1.000
_cell.length_c   1.000
_cell.angle_alpha   90.00
_cell.angle_beta   90.00
_cell.angle_gamma   90.00
#
_symmetry.space_group_name_H-M   'P 1'
#
loop_
_entity.id
_entity.type
_entity.pdbx_description
1 polymer ?
#
loop_
_entity_poly.entity_id
_entity_poly.type
_entity_poly.pdbx_seq_one_letter_code
_entity_poly.pdbx_strand_id
1 'polypeptide(L)'
;MADYQPILFSFRRCPYAIRARLALAAAGLQPGQDLELREVSLKAKPPELLEASAKGTVPVLVQGAQVLDESLAIMRWALERRDPLGWLAGWSPAQLADMDSLLAANDGPFKQYLDRFKYPDRYPGEPASTNRLAGLTILRRWNEQLGAGGWLLGDRPCLADWALLPFVRQFRLVDPAGFDAEPQLAALQAWLGRFLASTELAAVQAFPWAARTPWRSPGLLYHLALRQEWQEARAVGAYCRSTRGRSLEEVGFIHLSNAHQVEATAAHFYGDLPAGALLLLTIDPQRLAAAALEVRFEQAGGGESFPHLYGPLPLGAVLRAEPWLR
;
A
#
# COMPACT_ATOMS: atom_id res chain seq x y z
N MET A 1 3.65 -0.09 24.68
CA MET A 1 3.01 -0.65 23.47
C MET A 1 3.73 -0.02 22.31
N ALA A 2 4.38 -0.80 21.43
CA ALA A 2 5.05 -0.22 20.27
C ALA A 2 3.99 0.47 19.42
N ASP A 3 4.07 1.79 19.29
CA ASP A 3 3.23 2.53 18.35
C ASP A 3 3.59 2.06 16.95
N TYR A 4 2.78 1.15 16.41
CA TYR A 4 2.96 0.69 15.04
C TYR A 4 2.67 1.87 14.12
N GLN A 5 3.73 2.36 13.49
CA GLN A 5 3.68 3.36 12.42
C GLN A 5 2.66 2.92 11.37
N PRO A 6 1.75 3.80 10.91
CA PRO A 6 0.76 3.45 9.90
C PRO A 6 1.44 3.00 8.61
N ILE A 7 0.87 1.96 7.98
CA ILE A 7 1.33 1.41 6.70
C ILE A 7 0.27 1.71 5.65
N LEU A 8 0.63 2.38 4.56
CA LEU A 8 -0.22 2.58 3.40
C LEU A 8 0.21 1.69 2.24
N PHE A 9 -0.60 0.72 1.89
CA PHE A 9 -0.53 0.04 0.60
C PHE A 9 -1.06 0.95 -0.49
N SER A 10 -0.25 1.22 -1.50
CA SER A 10 -0.52 2.19 -2.55
C SER A 10 -0.16 1.65 -3.93
N PHE A 11 -0.72 2.27 -4.97
CA PHE A 11 -0.27 2.09 -6.35
C PHE A 11 -0.19 3.46 -7.03
N ARG A 12 0.96 3.78 -7.63
CA ARG A 12 1.31 5.14 -8.10
C ARG A 12 0.20 5.86 -8.82
N ARG A 13 -0.39 5.14 -9.76
CA ARG A 13 -1.34 5.67 -10.75
C ARG A 13 -2.79 5.44 -10.37
N CYS A 14 -3.06 4.74 -9.26
CA CYS A 14 -4.42 4.52 -8.77
C CYS A 14 -4.98 5.86 -8.26
N PRO A 15 -6.14 6.33 -8.78
CA PRO A 15 -6.70 7.61 -8.39
C PRO A 15 -7.16 7.59 -6.92
N TYR A 16 -7.72 6.46 -6.46
CA TYR A 16 -8.04 6.23 -5.05
C TYR A 16 -6.80 6.28 -4.15
N ALA A 17 -5.66 5.74 -4.61
CA ALA A 17 -4.45 5.75 -3.81
C ALA A 17 -3.75 7.12 -3.82
N ILE A 18 -3.99 7.95 -4.84
CA ILE A 18 -3.59 9.37 -4.83
C ILE A 18 -4.39 10.12 -3.75
N ARG A 19 -5.71 9.90 -3.64
CA ARG A 19 -6.55 10.52 -2.58
C ARG A 19 -5.99 10.26 -1.18
N ALA A 20 -5.72 9.00 -0.87
CA ALA A 20 -5.19 8.60 0.44
C ALA A 20 -3.86 9.31 0.73
N ARG A 21 -2.93 9.31 -0.23
CA ARG A 21 -1.64 10.01 -0.07
C ARG A 21 -1.80 11.52 0.13
N LEU A 22 -2.71 12.16 -0.60
CA LEU A 22 -2.98 13.60 -0.45
C LEU A 22 -3.45 13.93 0.97
N ALA A 23 -4.44 13.20 1.49
CA ALA A 23 -4.96 13.45 2.83
C ALA A 23 -3.96 13.13 3.94
N LEU A 24 -3.19 12.04 3.80
CA LEU A 24 -2.12 11.71 4.75
C LEU A 24 -1.04 12.80 4.79
N ALA A 25 -0.62 13.29 3.62
CA ALA A 25 0.35 14.39 3.53
C ALA A 25 -0.23 15.70 4.10
N ALA A 26 -1.51 16.00 3.83
CA ALA A 26 -2.19 17.17 4.39
C ALA A 26 -2.31 17.11 5.92
N ALA A 27 -2.49 15.90 6.47
CA ALA A 27 -2.44 15.64 7.91
C ALA A 27 -1.01 15.64 8.49
N GLY A 28 0.01 15.86 7.66
CA GLY A 28 1.40 16.00 8.05
C GLY A 28 2.20 14.69 8.12
N LEU A 29 1.63 13.56 7.68
CA LEU A 29 2.36 12.29 7.64
C LEU A 29 3.32 12.23 6.45
N GLN A 30 4.54 11.81 6.71
CA GLN A 30 5.66 11.73 5.79
C GLN A 30 6.14 10.28 5.60
N PRO A 31 6.13 9.76 4.36
CA PRO A 31 6.72 8.48 4.04
C PRO A 31 8.17 8.35 4.54
N GLY A 32 8.46 7.29 5.30
CA GLY A 32 9.79 7.01 5.85
C GLY A 32 10.10 7.68 7.19
N GLN A 33 9.18 8.47 7.75
CA GLN A 33 9.31 9.04 9.09
C GLN A 33 8.22 8.52 10.02
N ASP A 34 6.97 8.88 9.75
CA ASP A 34 5.78 8.53 10.54
C ASP A 34 4.69 7.85 9.70
N LEU A 35 4.99 7.54 8.43
CA LEU A 35 4.19 6.67 7.56
C LEU A 35 5.09 5.68 6.79
N GLU A 36 4.76 4.39 6.81
CA GLU A 36 5.36 3.42 5.90
C GLU A 36 4.53 3.36 4.61
N LEU A 37 5.12 3.70 3.46
CA LEU A 37 4.42 3.65 2.17
C LEU A 37 4.87 2.42 1.37
N ARG A 38 3.94 1.50 1.11
CA ARG A 38 4.19 0.26 0.36
C ARG A 38 3.57 0.31 -1.02
N GLU A 39 4.39 0.49 -2.05
CA GLU A 39 3.94 0.31 -3.42
C GLU A 39 3.65 -1.17 -3.69
N VAL A 40 2.49 -1.44 -4.28
CA VAL A 40 2.07 -2.80 -4.66
C VAL A 40 2.00 -2.96 -6.17
N SER A 41 2.37 -4.15 -6.63
CA SER A 41 2.02 -4.58 -7.99
C SER A 41 0.63 -5.20 -7.96
N LEU A 42 -0.32 -4.63 -8.71
CA LEU A 42 -1.66 -5.23 -8.82
C LEU A 42 -1.68 -6.53 -9.63
N LYS A 43 -0.62 -6.83 -10.40
CA LYS A 43 -0.44 -8.11 -11.10
C LYS A 43 0.11 -9.21 -10.19
N ALA A 44 0.92 -8.82 -9.20
CA ALA A 44 1.54 -9.69 -8.22
C ALA A 44 1.29 -9.11 -6.83
N LYS A 45 0.05 -9.23 -6.38
CA LYS A 45 -0.40 -8.65 -5.10
C LYS A 45 0.42 -9.27 -3.97
N PRO A 46 1.03 -8.46 -3.11
CA PRO A 46 1.89 -8.99 -2.08
C PRO A 46 1.01 -9.62 -0.97
N PRO A 47 1.42 -10.73 -0.33
CA PRO A 47 0.56 -11.44 0.61
C PRO A 47 0.04 -10.56 1.76
N GLU A 48 0.81 -9.57 2.19
CA GLU A 48 0.41 -8.61 3.22
C GLU A 48 -0.79 -7.76 2.87
N LEU A 49 -0.96 -7.43 1.59
CA LEU A 49 -2.15 -6.72 1.15
C LEU A 49 -3.37 -7.64 1.22
N LEU A 50 -3.20 -8.92 0.89
CA LEU A 50 -4.27 -9.91 0.91
C LEU A 50 -4.66 -10.27 2.35
N GLU A 51 -3.69 -10.29 3.26
CA GLU A 51 -3.91 -10.47 4.69
C GLU A 51 -4.63 -9.25 5.30
N ALA A 52 -4.22 -8.04 4.92
CA ALA A 52 -4.83 -6.81 5.42
C ALA A 52 -6.25 -6.60 4.88
N SER A 53 -6.50 -6.84 3.58
CA SER A 53 -7.82 -6.62 2.97
C SER A 53 -8.20 -7.75 2.03
N ALA A 54 -9.37 -8.35 2.29
CA ALA A 54 -9.97 -9.36 1.42
C ALA A 54 -10.24 -8.84 -0.01
N LYS A 55 -10.44 -7.53 -0.20
CA LYS A 55 -10.59 -6.92 -1.53
C LYS A 55 -9.29 -7.03 -2.34
N GLY A 56 -8.15 -6.99 -1.65
CA GLY A 56 -6.83 -6.98 -2.28
C GLY A 56 -6.64 -5.84 -3.28
N THR A 57 -7.35 -4.72 -3.10
CA THR A 57 -7.24 -3.51 -3.91
C THR A 57 -6.51 -2.44 -3.12
N VAL A 58 -6.12 -1.33 -3.75
CA VAL A 58 -5.47 -0.20 -3.07
C VAL A 58 -6.27 1.08 -3.25
N PRO A 59 -6.22 2.00 -2.28
CA PRO A 59 -5.36 2.02 -1.08
C PRO A 59 -5.86 1.13 0.07
N VAL A 60 -4.93 0.67 0.92
CA VAL A 60 -5.25 0.06 2.23
C VAL A 60 -4.31 0.68 3.26
N LEU A 61 -4.88 1.24 4.33
CA LEU A 61 -4.13 1.72 5.49
C LEU A 61 -4.25 0.71 6.62
N VAL A 62 -3.11 0.37 7.24
CA VAL A 62 -3.05 -0.49 8.43
C VAL A 62 -2.38 0.30 9.57
N GLN A 63 -3.02 0.34 10.74
CA GLN A 63 -2.43 0.88 11.96
C GLN A 63 -2.75 -0.03 13.15
N GLY A 64 -1.76 -0.77 13.63
CA GLY A 64 -1.98 -1.81 14.62
C GLY A 64 -3.03 -2.83 14.13
N ALA A 65 -4.14 -2.97 14.84
CA ALA A 65 -5.26 -3.83 14.46
C ALA A 65 -6.29 -3.15 13.51
N GLN A 66 -6.21 -1.83 13.32
CA GLN A 66 -7.15 -1.11 12.46
C GLN A 66 -6.75 -1.25 11.00
N VAL A 67 -7.71 -1.63 10.16
CA VAL A 67 -7.55 -1.65 8.70
C VAL A 67 -8.63 -0.79 8.04
N LEU A 68 -8.22 0.11 7.15
CA LEU A 68 -9.09 0.93 6.32
C LEU A 68 -8.77 0.63 4.85
N ASP A 69 -9.73 0.03 4.13
CA ASP A 69 -9.55 -0.35 2.72
C ASP A 69 -10.41 0.47 1.74
N GLU A 70 -10.92 1.61 2.21
CA GLU A 70 -11.65 2.60 1.41
C GLU A 70 -10.94 3.95 1.42
N SER A 71 -10.68 4.51 0.24
CA SER A 71 -9.88 5.75 0.13
C SER A 71 -10.48 6.94 0.87
N LEU A 72 -11.81 7.10 0.86
CA LEU A 72 -12.48 8.18 1.59
C LEU A 72 -12.42 7.98 3.11
N ALA A 73 -12.48 6.72 3.57
CA ALA A 73 -12.29 6.41 4.99
C ALA A 73 -10.86 6.75 5.44
N ILE A 74 -9.85 6.43 4.61
CA ILE A 74 -8.45 6.83 4.88
C ILE A 74 -8.31 8.36 4.90
N MET A 75 -8.95 9.07 3.97
CA MET A 75 -8.89 10.54 3.95
C MET A 75 -9.49 11.14 5.23
N ARG A 76 -10.68 10.67 5.64
CA ARG A 76 -11.35 11.15 6.86
C ARG A 76 -10.52 10.80 8.09
N TRP A 77 -10.03 9.56 8.20
CA TRP A 77 -9.15 9.14 9.29
C TRP A 77 -7.91 10.03 9.43
N ALA A 78 -7.28 10.43 8.32
CA ALA A 78 -6.11 11.29 8.37
C ALA A 78 -6.47 12.71 8.86
N LEU A 79 -7.51 13.30 8.29
CA LEU A 79 -7.90 14.69 8.56
C LEU A 79 -8.56 14.86 9.93
N GLU A 80 -9.30 13.87 10.43
CA GLU A 80 -9.86 13.86 11.79
C GLU A 80 -8.76 13.94 12.87
N ARG A 81 -7.56 13.43 12.57
CA ARG A 81 -6.40 13.53 13.47
C ARG A 81 -5.75 14.90 13.39
N ARG A 82 -5.63 15.44 12.18
CA ARG A 82 -5.04 16.76 11.91
C ARG A 82 -5.52 17.30 10.57
N ASP A 83 -6.24 18.42 10.59
CA ASP A 83 -6.76 19.10 9.40
C ASP A 83 -6.27 20.57 9.33
N PRO A 84 -4.96 20.80 9.13
CA PRO A 84 -4.40 22.16 9.17
C PRO A 84 -4.84 23.02 7.98
N LEU A 85 -5.34 22.39 6.91
CA LEU A 85 -5.83 23.05 5.69
C LEU A 85 -7.36 23.16 5.66
N GLY A 86 -8.07 22.64 6.67
CA GLY A 86 -9.51 22.75 6.83
C GLY A 86 -10.34 21.93 5.83
N TRP A 87 -9.81 20.89 5.19
CA TRP A 87 -10.55 20.15 4.16
C TRP A 87 -11.86 19.55 4.68
N LEU A 88 -11.90 19.16 5.95
CA LEU A 88 -13.01 18.46 6.59
C LEU A 88 -13.76 19.32 7.63
N ALA A 89 -13.06 20.17 8.37
CA ALA A 89 -13.67 20.98 9.43
C ALA A 89 -14.31 22.28 8.91
N GLY A 90 -15.31 22.79 9.65
CA GLY A 90 -15.87 24.13 9.42
C GLY A 90 -16.93 24.23 8.32
N TRP A 91 -17.61 23.13 7.98
CA TRP A 91 -18.72 23.09 7.02
C TRP A 91 -20.07 22.94 7.72
N SER A 92 -21.09 23.65 7.23
CA SER A 92 -22.47 23.50 7.72
C SER A 92 -23.06 22.14 7.33
N PRO A 93 -24.12 21.65 8.02
CA PRO A 93 -24.77 20.39 7.65
C PRO A 93 -25.23 20.33 6.19
N ALA A 94 -25.70 21.44 5.62
CA ALA A 94 -26.09 21.52 4.21
C ALA A 94 -24.88 21.32 3.29
N GLN A 95 -23.77 22.02 3.55
CA GLN A 95 -22.53 21.87 2.77
C GLN A 95 -21.93 20.47 2.90
N LEU A 96 -22.05 19.83 4.06
CA LEU A 96 -21.63 18.44 4.25
C LEU A 96 -22.46 17.49 3.38
N ALA A 97 -23.79 17.70 3.28
CA ALA A 97 -24.65 16.91 2.40
C ALA A 97 -24.31 17.12 0.91
N ASP A 98 -24.00 18.36 0.50
CA ASP A 98 -23.53 18.66 -0.86
C ASP A 98 -22.19 17.99 -1.15
N MET A 99 -21.27 18.01 -0.17
CA MET A 99 -19.97 17.34 -0.27
C MET A 99 -20.13 15.82 -0.43
N ASP A 100 -20.98 15.19 0.37
CA ASP A 100 -21.25 13.75 0.26
C ASP A 100 -21.91 13.41 -1.08
N SER A 101 -22.77 14.29 -1.60
CA SER A 101 -23.38 14.14 -2.94
C SER A 101 -22.33 14.19 -4.05
N LEU A 102 -21.36 15.10 -3.97
CA LEU A 102 -20.23 15.18 -4.90
C LEU A 102 -19.38 13.90 -4.87
N LEU A 103 -19.04 13.43 -3.67
CA LEU A 103 -18.25 12.22 -3.47
C LEU A 103 -18.96 10.98 -4.02
N ALA A 104 -20.27 10.84 -3.75
CA ALA A 104 -21.09 9.75 -4.26
C ALA A 104 -21.21 9.78 -5.79
N ALA A 105 -21.41 10.96 -6.39
CA ALA A 105 -21.45 11.12 -7.83
C ALA A 105 -20.11 10.75 -8.48
N ASN A 106 -18.98 11.08 -7.84
CA ASN A 106 -17.67 10.69 -8.33
C ASN A 106 -17.47 9.17 -8.28
N ASP A 107 -17.67 8.56 -7.12
CA ASP A 107 -17.33 7.14 -6.87
C ASP A 107 -18.35 6.18 -7.48
N GLY A 108 -19.57 6.65 -7.76
CA GLY A 108 -20.59 5.93 -8.52
C GLY A 108 -20.55 6.25 -10.01
N PRO A 109 -21.50 7.05 -10.51
CA PRO A 109 -21.74 7.18 -11.95
C PRO A 109 -20.54 7.74 -12.73
N PHE A 110 -19.83 8.76 -12.22
CA PHE A 110 -18.70 9.33 -12.95
C PHE A 110 -17.57 8.32 -13.14
N LYS A 111 -17.22 7.58 -12.09
CA LYS A 111 -16.21 6.52 -12.18
C LYS A 111 -16.60 5.43 -13.17
N GLN A 112 -17.87 5.01 -13.16
CA GLN A 112 -18.38 3.99 -14.08
C GLN A 112 -18.24 4.41 -15.54
N TYR A 113 -18.55 5.67 -15.87
CA TYR A 113 -18.37 6.22 -17.21
C TYR A 113 -16.89 6.43 -17.56
N LEU A 114 -16.09 6.91 -16.62
CA LEU A 114 -14.64 7.07 -16.79
C LEU A 114 -13.96 5.74 -17.14
N ASP A 115 -14.30 4.66 -16.43
CA ASP A 115 -13.69 3.34 -16.69
C ASP A 115 -14.00 2.82 -18.10
N ARG A 116 -15.24 2.98 -18.55
CA ARG A 116 -15.69 2.57 -19.89
C ARG A 116 -15.11 3.43 -21.00
N PHE A 117 -14.98 4.73 -20.74
CA PHE A 117 -14.30 5.64 -21.65
C PHE A 117 -12.81 5.33 -21.77
N LYS A 118 -12.15 5.02 -20.65
CA LYS A 118 -10.71 4.81 -20.56
C LYS A 118 -10.27 3.41 -21.02
N TYR A 119 -11.08 2.39 -20.79
CA TYR A 119 -10.75 0.99 -21.08
C TYR A 119 -11.86 0.30 -21.88
N PRO A 120 -12.16 0.75 -23.11
CA PRO A 120 -13.26 0.22 -23.91
C PRO A 120 -13.18 -1.30 -24.13
N ASP A 121 -11.98 -1.86 -24.25
CA ASP A 121 -11.75 -3.30 -24.44
C ASP A 121 -12.29 -4.17 -23.29
N ARG A 122 -12.49 -3.58 -22.09
CA ARG A 122 -13.05 -4.28 -20.92
C ARG A 122 -14.58 -4.31 -20.91
N TYR A 123 -15.23 -3.54 -21.78
CA TYR A 123 -16.67 -3.33 -21.82
C TYR A 123 -17.20 -3.47 -23.26
N PRO A 124 -17.13 -4.69 -23.85
CA PRO A 124 -17.61 -4.91 -25.21
C PRO A 124 -19.10 -4.59 -25.31
N GLY A 125 -19.49 -3.86 -26.35
CA GLY A 125 -20.87 -3.42 -26.56
C GLY A 125 -21.22 -2.06 -25.93
N GLU A 126 -20.30 -1.44 -25.20
CA GLU A 126 -20.48 -0.10 -24.61
C GLU A 126 -19.60 0.93 -25.33
N PRO A 127 -20.14 1.81 -26.21
CA PRO A 127 -19.32 2.75 -26.96
C PRO A 127 -18.58 3.74 -26.05
N ALA A 128 -17.27 3.91 -26.28
CA ALA A 128 -16.44 4.87 -25.54
C ALA A 128 -16.96 6.30 -25.67
N SER A 129 -17.50 6.67 -26.84
CA SER A 129 -18.08 7.99 -27.11
C SER A 129 -19.32 8.29 -26.26
N THR A 130 -20.22 7.31 -26.09
CA THR A 130 -21.40 7.43 -25.23
C THR A 130 -20.99 7.65 -23.77
N ASN A 131 -20.01 6.87 -23.30
CA ASN A 131 -19.48 6.99 -21.95
C ASN A 131 -18.73 8.31 -21.73
N ARG A 132 -17.97 8.79 -22.73
CA ARG A 132 -17.36 10.13 -22.71
C ARG A 132 -18.42 11.21 -22.54
N LEU A 133 -19.52 11.16 -23.31
CA LEU A 133 -20.59 12.16 -23.23
C LEU A 133 -21.32 12.13 -21.89
N ALA A 134 -21.59 10.94 -21.35
CA ALA A 134 -22.19 10.78 -20.03
C ALA A 134 -21.27 11.33 -18.92
N GLY A 135 -19.96 11.03 -18.99
CA GLY A 135 -18.96 11.61 -18.10
C GLY A 135 -18.90 13.14 -18.20
N LEU A 136 -18.87 13.69 -19.42
CA LEU A 136 -18.90 15.14 -19.66
C LEU A 136 -20.14 15.81 -19.08
N THR A 137 -21.30 15.14 -19.11
CA THR A 137 -22.52 15.69 -18.52
C THR A 137 -22.36 15.91 -17.01
N ILE A 138 -21.69 14.99 -16.30
CA ILE A 138 -21.38 15.16 -14.87
C ILE A 138 -20.35 16.28 -14.67
N LEU A 139 -19.28 16.31 -15.48
CA LEU A 139 -18.25 17.33 -15.39
C LEU A 139 -18.77 18.75 -15.64
N ARG A 140 -19.75 18.92 -16.55
CA ARG A 140 -20.42 20.20 -16.79
C ARG A 140 -21.23 20.67 -15.57
N ARG A 141 -21.91 19.76 -14.88
CA ARG A 141 -22.60 20.09 -13.62
C ARG A 141 -21.62 20.53 -12.53
N TRP A 142 -20.49 19.83 -12.38
CA TRP A 142 -19.43 20.27 -11.45
C TRP A 142 -18.81 21.60 -11.88
N ASN A 143 -18.66 21.84 -13.19
CA ASN A 143 -18.21 23.13 -13.71
C ASN A 143 -19.16 24.27 -13.31
N GLU A 144 -20.47 24.08 -13.43
CA GLU A 144 -21.49 25.05 -13.02
C GLU A 144 -21.44 25.34 -11.51
N GLN A 145 -21.09 24.34 -10.69
CA GLN A 145 -20.98 24.49 -9.24
C GLN A 145 -19.74 25.28 -8.78
N LEU A 146 -18.71 25.42 -9.62
CA LEU A 146 -17.42 26.01 -9.21
C LEU A 146 -17.46 27.50 -8.84
N GLY A 147 -18.60 28.18 -8.94
CA GLY A 147 -18.83 29.54 -8.43
C GLY A 147 -17.77 30.58 -8.85
N ALA A 148 -17.74 31.72 -8.16
CA ALA A 148 -16.69 32.73 -8.35
C ALA A 148 -15.38 32.38 -7.60
N GLY A 149 -15.47 31.59 -6.52
CA GLY A 149 -14.34 31.19 -5.69
C GLY A 149 -13.48 30.08 -6.30
N GLY A 150 -13.97 29.38 -7.32
CA GLY A 150 -13.22 28.36 -8.04
C GLY A 150 -13.02 27.05 -7.27
N TRP A 151 -13.84 26.77 -6.26
CA TRP A 151 -13.87 25.54 -5.48
C TRP A 151 -15.25 24.93 -5.53
N LEU A 152 -15.35 23.60 -5.37
CA LEU A 152 -16.64 22.91 -5.48
C LEU A 152 -17.63 23.32 -4.39
N LEU A 153 -17.14 23.76 -3.23
CA LEU A 153 -17.93 24.26 -2.12
C LEU A 153 -17.25 25.47 -1.48
N GLY A 154 -18.04 26.49 -1.12
CA GLY A 154 -17.55 27.66 -0.39
C GLY A 154 -16.48 28.46 -1.15
N ASP A 155 -15.59 29.09 -0.39
CA ASP A 155 -14.51 29.98 -0.87
C ASP A 155 -13.10 29.38 -0.72
N ARG A 156 -13.00 28.11 -0.30
CA ARG A 156 -11.75 27.39 -0.01
C ARG A 156 -11.88 25.91 -0.41
N PRO A 157 -10.78 25.21 -0.73
CA PRO A 157 -10.85 23.80 -1.12
C PRO A 157 -11.36 22.93 0.04
N CYS A 158 -12.25 21.99 -0.29
CA CYS A 158 -12.82 21.02 0.64
C CYS A 158 -12.32 19.60 0.33
N LEU A 159 -12.73 18.63 1.15
CA LEU A 159 -12.45 17.20 0.92
C LEU A 159 -12.86 16.75 -0.49
N ALA A 160 -13.99 17.21 -1.01
CA ALA A 160 -14.45 16.84 -2.34
C ALA A 160 -13.51 17.33 -3.44
N ASP A 161 -12.93 18.53 -3.34
CA ASP A 161 -11.98 19.02 -4.35
C ASP A 161 -10.78 18.06 -4.50
N TRP A 162 -10.17 17.69 -3.38
CA TRP A 162 -9.04 16.77 -3.36
C TRP A 162 -9.41 15.32 -3.69
N ALA A 163 -10.64 14.91 -3.36
CA ALA A 163 -11.14 13.59 -3.70
C ALA A 163 -11.46 13.44 -5.20
N LEU A 164 -12.05 14.47 -5.83
CA LEU A 164 -12.45 14.40 -7.25
C LEU A 164 -11.25 14.60 -8.18
N LEU A 165 -10.25 15.38 -7.77
CA LEU A 165 -9.06 15.72 -8.55
C LEU A 165 -8.44 14.52 -9.31
N PRO A 166 -8.09 13.39 -8.67
CA PRO A 166 -7.42 12.30 -9.37
C PRO A 166 -8.26 11.68 -10.50
N PHE A 167 -9.59 11.78 -10.43
CA PHE A 167 -10.54 11.19 -11.37
C PHE A 167 -10.76 12.12 -12.55
N VAL A 168 -10.97 13.42 -12.30
CA VAL A 168 -11.04 14.43 -13.36
C VAL A 168 -9.72 14.47 -14.14
N ARG A 169 -8.57 14.38 -13.45
CA ARG A 169 -7.26 14.21 -14.07
C ARG A 169 -7.19 12.98 -14.97
N GLN A 170 -7.72 11.83 -14.51
CA GLN A 170 -7.74 10.62 -15.34
C GLN A 170 -8.63 10.74 -16.55
N PHE A 171 -9.78 11.42 -16.43
CA PHE A 171 -10.67 11.68 -17.57
C PHE A 171 -9.96 12.50 -18.64
N ARG A 172 -9.33 13.61 -18.25
CA ARG A 172 -8.50 14.43 -19.16
C ARG A 172 -7.38 13.62 -19.81
N LEU A 173 -6.73 12.70 -19.08
CA LEU A 173 -5.62 11.91 -19.62
C LEU A 173 -6.02 10.93 -20.74
N VAL A 174 -7.30 10.58 -20.88
CA VAL A 174 -7.78 9.73 -21.99
C VAL A 174 -7.78 10.51 -23.31
N ASP A 175 -8.20 11.78 -23.27
CA ASP A 175 -8.31 12.67 -24.43
C ASP A 175 -7.99 14.12 -24.00
N PRO A 176 -6.71 14.51 -23.87
CA PRO A 176 -6.34 15.83 -23.36
C PRO A 176 -6.82 16.95 -24.27
N ALA A 177 -6.64 16.82 -25.58
CA ALA A 177 -7.01 17.85 -26.54
C ALA A 177 -8.52 18.06 -26.58
N GLY A 178 -9.31 16.99 -26.59
CA GLY A 178 -10.75 17.10 -26.55
C GLY A 178 -11.27 17.63 -25.21
N PHE A 179 -10.68 17.24 -24.07
CA PHE A 179 -11.05 17.81 -22.77
C PHE A 179 -10.74 19.32 -22.69
N ASP A 180 -9.56 19.73 -23.15
CA ASP A 180 -9.11 21.13 -23.09
C ASP A 180 -9.87 22.03 -24.07
N ALA A 181 -10.45 21.47 -25.14
CA ALA A 181 -11.25 22.19 -26.11
C ALA A 181 -12.73 22.38 -25.72
N GLU A 182 -13.22 21.79 -24.63
CA GLU A 182 -14.65 21.88 -24.22
C GLU A 182 -14.93 23.22 -23.50
N PRO A 183 -15.63 24.18 -24.14
CA PRO A 183 -15.83 25.51 -23.55
C PRO A 183 -16.71 25.49 -22.29
N GLN A 184 -17.60 24.49 -22.17
CA GLN A 184 -18.48 24.31 -21.01
C GLN A 184 -17.76 23.76 -19.78
N LEU A 185 -16.44 23.53 -19.87
CA LEU A 185 -15.60 23.08 -18.75
C LEU A 185 -14.58 24.13 -18.31
N ALA A 186 -14.68 25.39 -18.76
CA ALA A 186 -13.64 26.40 -18.50
C ALA A 186 -13.28 26.58 -17.01
N ALA A 187 -14.27 26.61 -16.10
CA ALA A 187 -14.02 26.72 -14.67
C ALA A 187 -13.39 25.45 -14.10
N LEU A 188 -13.85 24.27 -14.55
CA LEU A 188 -13.31 22.97 -14.15
C LEU A 188 -11.88 22.75 -14.67
N GLN A 189 -11.58 23.21 -15.87
CA GLN A 189 -10.23 23.21 -16.45
C GLN A 189 -9.28 24.07 -15.61
N ALA A 190 -9.72 25.29 -15.23
CA ALA A 190 -8.94 26.15 -14.34
C ALA A 190 -8.76 25.53 -12.94
N TRP A 191 -9.81 24.92 -12.40
CA TRP A 191 -9.77 24.16 -11.14
C TRP A 191 -8.77 22.99 -11.19
N LEU A 192 -8.81 22.19 -12.26
CA LEU A 192 -7.87 21.09 -12.46
C LEU A 192 -6.44 21.64 -12.64
N GLY A 193 -6.29 22.72 -13.40
CA GLY A 193 -5.02 23.40 -13.65
C GLY A 193 -4.32 23.83 -12.36
N ARG A 194 -5.07 24.40 -11.39
CA ARG A 194 -4.54 24.75 -10.06
C ARG A 194 -3.90 23.55 -9.38
N PHE A 195 -4.56 22.40 -9.38
CA PHE A 195 -4.01 21.19 -8.77
C PHE A 195 -2.85 20.57 -9.54
N LEU A 196 -2.90 20.60 -10.88
CA LEU A 196 -1.81 20.07 -11.70
C LEU A 196 -0.51 20.89 -11.54
N ALA A 197 -0.61 22.16 -11.18
CA ALA A 197 0.51 23.03 -10.85
C ALA A 197 0.93 22.97 -9.37
N SER A 198 0.21 22.23 -8.52
CA SER A 198 0.40 22.27 -7.06
C SER A 198 1.56 21.39 -6.59
N THR A 199 2.26 21.85 -5.56
CA THR A 199 3.35 21.12 -4.91
C THR A 199 2.84 19.87 -4.19
N GLU A 200 1.63 19.89 -3.66
CA GLU A 200 1.01 18.78 -2.94
C GLU A 200 0.79 17.59 -3.87
N LEU A 201 0.22 17.83 -5.05
CA LEU A 201 0.01 16.77 -6.04
C LEU A 201 1.34 16.25 -6.59
N ALA A 202 2.28 17.13 -6.86
CA ALA A 202 3.62 16.76 -7.33
C ALA A 202 4.35 15.88 -6.30
N ALA A 203 4.34 16.28 -5.03
CA ALA A 203 5.01 15.57 -3.94
C ALA A 203 4.49 14.14 -3.77
N VAL A 204 3.15 13.97 -3.73
CA VAL A 204 2.60 12.61 -3.57
C VAL A 204 2.84 11.73 -4.80
N GLN A 205 3.08 12.31 -5.99
CA GLN A 205 3.36 11.58 -7.24
C GLN A 205 4.84 11.33 -7.52
N ALA A 206 5.75 12.01 -6.81
CA ALA A 206 7.20 11.90 -6.97
C ALA A 206 7.76 10.55 -6.47
N PHE A 207 8.95 10.18 -6.99
CA PHE A 207 9.75 9.02 -6.60
C PHE A 207 11.10 9.54 -6.04
N PRO A 208 11.76 8.91 -5.05
CA PRO A 208 11.47 7.61 -4.44
C PRO A 208 10.49 7.70 -3.29
N TRP A 209 9.54 6.78 -3.28
CA TRP A 209 8.93 6.35 -2.03
C TRP A 209 9.97 5.53 -1.27
N ALA A 210 10.02 5.66 0.05
CA ALA A 210 11.05 5.07 0.88
C ALA A 210 11.45 3.65 0.42
N ALA A 211 12.75 3.33 0.47
CA ALA A 211 13.23 1.98 0.23
C ALA A 211 12.41 1.02 1.10
N ARG A 212 11.79 0.02 0.47
CA ARG A 212 10.94 -0.94 1.17
C ARG A 212 11.81 -1.72 2.14
N THR A 213 11.47 -1.72 3.42
CA THR A 213 11.83 -2.88 4.24
C THR A 213 11.05 -4.07 3.67
N PRO A 214 11.69 -5.20 3.33
CA PRO A 214 10.97 -6.38 2.86
C PRO A 214 9.94 -6.79 3.91
N TRP A 215 8.64 -6.79 3.56
CA TRP A 215 7.62 -7.26 4.50
C TRP A 215 7.77 -8.76 4.72
N ARG A 216 7.55 -9.16 5.96
CA ARG A 216 7.58 -10.53 6.45
C ARG A 216 6.23 -10.82 7.12
N SER A 217 5.51 -11.84 6.62
CA SER A 217 4.27 -12.32 7.23
C SER A 217 4.49 -12.80 8.67
N PRO A 218 3.63 -12.41 9.63
CA PRO A 218 3.67 -12.92 11.00
C PRO A 218 3.23 -14.39 11.09
N GLY A 219 2.52 -14.91 10.08
CA GLY A 219 2.12 -16.31 10.00
C GLY A 219 3.18 -17.25 9.41
N LEU A 220 4.33 -16.71 8.99
CA LEU A 220 5.45 -17.49 8.46
C LEU A 220 6.64 -17.42 9.42
N LEU A 221 7.54 -18.39 9.28
CA LEU A 221 8.78 -18.46 10.04
C LEU A 221 9.97 -18.12 9.13
N TYR A 222 11.05 -17.62 9.74
CA TYR A 222 12.22 -17.16 9.00
C TYR A 222 13.50 -17.78 9.51
N HIS A 223 14.45 -18.05 8.62
CA HIS A 223 15.80 -18.48 8.98
C HIS A 223 16.83 -17.72 8.15
N LEU A 224 17.90 -17.24 8.79
CA LEU A 224 19.04 -16.62 8.10
C LEU A 224 20.07 -17.71 7.81
N ALA A 225 20.29 -18.00 6.53
CA ALA A 225 21.19 -19.05 6.07
C ALA A 225 22.37 -18.45 5.31
N LEU A 226 23.58 -18.98 5.50
CA LEU A 226 24.67 -18.64 4.59
C LEU A 226 24.36 -19.17 3.20
N ARG A 227 24.67 -18.37 2.16
CA ARG A 227 24.38 -18.72 0.77
C ARG A 227 24.95 -20.09 0.40
N GLN A 228 26.17 -20.39 0.85
CA GLN A 228 26.85 -21.66 0.57
C GLN A 228 26.13 -22.84 1.26
N GLU A 229 25.75 -22.69 2.53
CA GLU A 229 25.04 -23.74 3.28
C GLU A 229 23.67 -24.05 2.67
N TRP A 230 22.98 -23.03 2.17
CA TRP A 230 21.73 -23.23 1.43
C TRP A 230 21.95 -23.97 0.10
N GLN A 231 23.02 -23.65 -0.63
CA GLN A 231 23.35 -24.36 -1.87
C GLN A 231 23.68 -25.83 -1.63
N GLU A 232 24.44 -26.13 -0.57
CA GLU A 232 24.74 -27.50 -0.14
C GLU A 232 23.46 -28.26 0.24
N ALA A 233 22.59 -27.63 1.05
CA ALA A 233 21.30 -28.22 1.42
C ALA A 233 20.41 -28.53 0.20
N ARG A 234 20.44 -27.68 -0.84
CA ARG A 234 19.71 -27.94 -2.09
C ARG A 234 20.24 -29.15 -2.85
N ALA A 235 21.53 -29.46 -2.75
CA ALA A 235 22.11 -30.64 -3.36
C ALA A 235 21.78 -31.92 -2.56
N VAL A 236 21.74 -31.83 -1.23
CA VAL A 236 21.50 -32.97 -0.33
C VAL A 236 20.00 -33.26 -0.11
N GLY A 237 19.13 -32.25 -0.26
CA GLY A 237 17.68 -32.38 -0.12
C GLY A 237 17.11 -31.96 1.24
N ALA A 238 17.95 -31.55 2.19
CA ALA A 238 17.55 -31.07 3.51
C ALA A 238 18.56 -30.06 4.06
N TYR A 239 18.09 -29.12 4.89
CA TYR A 239 18.93 -28.11 5.53
C TYR A 239 19.13 -28.45 7.01
N CYS A 240 20.40 -28.58 7.43
CA CYS A 240 20.79 -29.09 8.75
C CYS A 240 21.72 -28.15 9.54
N ARG A 241 21.66 -26.84 9.30
CA ARG A 241 22.39 -25.84 10.10
C ARG A 241 21.46 -25.25 11.15
N SER A 242 21.94 -25.16 12.40
CA SER A 242 21.15 -24.62 13.50
C SER A 242 21.24 -23.10 13.56
N THR A 243 22.48 -22.61 13.51
CA THR A 243 22.86 -21.20 13.54
C THR A 243 24.25 -21.09 12.92
N ARG A 244 24.79 -19.87 12.83
CA ARG A 244 26.11 -19.61 12.26
C ARG A 244 27.18 -20.49 12.93
N GLY A 245 27.82 -21.34 12.13
CA GLY A 245 28.93 -22.19 12.56
C GLY A 245 28.53 -23.40 13.42
N ARG A 246 27.23 -23.70 13.58
CA ARG A 246 26.74 -24.86 14.35
C ARG A 246 25.74 -25.69 13.54
N SER A 247 25.90 -27.00 13.54
CA SER A 247 24.98 -27.93 12.90
C SER A 247 23.73 -28.20 13.77
N LEU A 248 22.71 -28.79 13.17
CA LEU A 248 21.55 -29.33 13.87
C LEU A 248 21.94 -30.43 14.86
N GLU A 249 22.91 -31.27 14.53
CA GLU A 249 23.37 -32.35 15.40
C GLU A 249 24.03 -31.81 16.69
N GLU A 250 24.77 -30.69 16.58
CA GLU A 250 25.44 -30.07 17.73
C GLU A 250 24.47 -29.35 18.69
N VAL A 251 23.37 -28.78 18.17
CA VAL A 251 22.45 -27.92 18.95
C VAL A 251 21.15 -28.64 19.32
N GLY A 252 20.69 -29.56 18.48
CA GLY A 252 19.43 -30.31 18.64
C GLY A 252 18.20 -29.66 17.97
N PHE A 253 18.29 -28.40 17.53
CA PHE A 253 17.22 -27.69 16.80
C PHE A 253 17.77 -26.61 15.86
N ILE A 254 16.95 -26.13 14.93
CA ILE A 254 17.25 -24.99 14.05
C ILE A 254 16.59 -23.73 14.59
N HIS A 255 17.37 -22.66 14.74
CA HIS A 255 16.84 -21.36 15.17
C HIS A 255 16.01 -20.73 14.04
N LEU A 256 14.75 -20.45 14.32
CA LEU A 256 13.88 -19.67 13.45
C LEU A 256 13.62 -18.30 14.08
N SER A 257 12.95 -17.43 13.34
CA SER A 257 12.53 -16.10 13.78
C SER A 257 11.11 -15.85 13.33
N ASN A 258 10.35 -15.12 14.15
CA ASN A 258 9.15 -14.41 13.71
C ASN A 258 9.54 -13.21 12.84
N ALA A 259 8.58 -12.66 12.10
CA ALA A 259 8.80 -11.54 11.19
C ALA A 259 9.53 -10.34 11.83
N HIS A 260 9.14 -9.95 13.05
CA HIS A 260 9.71 -8.80 13.77
C HIS A 260 11.10 -9.08 14.35
N GLN A 261 11.49 -10.35 14.49
CA GLN A 261 12.77 -10.75 15.08
C GLN A 261 13.92 -10.71 14.05
N VAL A 262 13.62 -10.82 12.76
CA VAL A 262 14.63 -11.06 11.72
C VAL A 262 15.71 -9.97 11.66
N GLU A 263 15.33 -8.69 11.71
CA GLU A 263 16.30 -7.57 11.64
C GLU A 263 17.28 -7.60 12.82
N ALA A 264 16.76 -7.75 14.04
CA ALA A 264 17.59 -7.81 15.25
C ALA A 264 18.51 -9.03 15.23
N THR A 265 18.01 -10.20 14.82
CA THR A 265 18.80 -11.43 14.64
C THR A 265 19.90 -11.24 13.60
N ALA A 266 19.59 -10.63 12.45
CA ALA A 266 20.57 -10.37 11.40
C ALA A 266 21.67 -9.43 11.86
N ALA A 267 21.30 -8.33 12.54
CA ALA A 267 22.25 -7.37 13.08
C ALA A 267 23.17 -8.00 14.14
N HIS A 268 22.61 -8.80 15.04
CA HIS A 268 23.35 -9.37 16.17
C HIS A 268 24.32 -10.49 15.76
N PHE A 269 23.89 -11.43 14.90
CA PHE A 269 24.67 -12.64 14.60
C PHE A 269 25.40 -12.62 13.24
N TYR A 270 24.99 -11.73 12.34
CA TYR A 270 25.46 -11.72 10.94
C TYR A 270 25.89 -10.32 10.46
N GLY A 271 26.01 -9.34 11.35
CA GLY A 271 26.36 -7.95 11.02
C GLY A 271 27.76 -7.74 10.44
N ASP A 272 28.68 -8.68 10.68
CA ASP A 272 30.06 -8.68 10.19
C ASP A 272 30.23 -9.31 8.79
N LEU A 273 29.21 -9.98 8.25
CA LEU A 273 29.30 -10.62 6.94
C LEU A 273 29.27 -9.61 5.77
N PRO A 274 29.86 -9.91 4.61
CA PRO A 274 29.74 -9.06 3.43
C PRO A 274 28.33 -9.14 2.82
N ALA A 275 27.96 -8.09 2.07
CA ALA A 275 26.69 -8.05 1.34
C ALA A 275 26.54 -9.26 0.40
N GLY A 276 25.36 -9.88 0.40
CA GLY A 276 25.07 -11.03 -0.45
C GLY A 276 25.53 -12.39 0.08
N ALA A 277 26.28 -12.45 1.19
CA ALA A 277 26.69 -13.71 1.82
C ALA A 277 25.52 -14.45 2.50
N LEU A 278 24.48 -13.73 2.89
CA LEU A 278 23.35 -14.22 3.66
C LEU A 278 22.09 -14.30 2.81
N LEU A 279 21.27 -15.33 3.04
CA LEU A 279 19.94 -15.50 2.49
C LEU A 279 18.92 -15.48 3.63
N LEU A 280 17.74 -14.93 3.36
CA LEU A 280 16.55 -15.12 4.17
C LEU A 280 15.72 -16.26 3.59
N LEU A 281 15.54 -17.32 4.38
CA LEU A 281 14.62 -18.41 4.07
C LEU A 281 13.26 -18.08 4.70
N THR A 282 12.21 -18.05 3.88
CA THR A 282 10.82 -17.90 4.32
C THR A 282 10.16 -19.27 4.36
N ILE A 283 9.67 -19.67 5.53
CA ILE A 283 9.27 -21.05 5.85
C ILE A 283 7.79 -21.09 6.22
N ASP A 284 7.08 -22.07 5.64
CA ASP A 284 5.66 -22.33 5.89
C ASP A 284 5.51 -23.30 7.08
N PRO A 285 4.98 -22.84 8.24
CA PRO A 285 4.81 -23.70 9.40
C PRO A 285 3.80 -24.83 9.15
N GLN A 286 2.84 -24.67 8.24
CA GLN A 286 1.90 -25.75 7.92
C GLN A 286 2.58 -26.91 7.20
N ARG A 287 3.59 -26.62 6.36
CA ARG A 287 4.40 -27.65 5.68
C ARG A 287 5.34 -28.37 6.65
N LEU A 288 5.83 -27.67 7.67
CA LEU A 288 6.58 -28.30 8.76
C LEU A 288 5.68 -29.27 9.54
N ALA A 289 4.48 -28.83 9.91
CA ALA A 289 3.50 -29.67 10.61
C ALA A 289 3.08 -30.88 9.77
N ALA A 290 2.85 -30.71 8.46
CA ALA A 290 2.53 -31.81 7.54
C ALA A 290 3.68 -32.82 7.40
N ALA A 291 4.93 -32.40 7.61
CA ALA A 291 6.10 -33.26 7.68
C ALA A 291 6.33 -33.86 9.09
N ALA A 292 5.39 -33.69 10.02
CA ALA A 292 5.48 -34.12 11.43
C ALA A 292 6.69 -33.55 12.17
N LEU A 293 7.15 -32.35 11.78
CA LEU A 293 8.23 -31.65 12.45
C LEU A 293 7.68 -30.68 13.50
N GLU A 294 8.30 -30.69 14.68
CA GLU A 294 7.87 -29.88 15.81
C GLU A 294 8.56 -28.51 15.79
N VAL A 295 7.77 -27.45 16.00
CA VAL A 295 8.27 -26.09 16.26
C VAL A 295 7.87 -25.70 17.68
N ARG A 296 8.84 -25.42 18.54
CA ARG A 296 8.60 -24.94 19.91
C ARG A 296 8.99 -23.48 20.03
N PHE A 297 8.28 -22.75 20.86
CA PHE A 297 8.58 -21.36 21.19
C PHE A 297 9.25 -21.32 22.56
N GLU A 298 10.55 -21.05 22.59
CA GLU A 298 11.36 -21.11 23.81
C GLU A 298 12.08 -19.78 24.04
N GLN A 299 12.28 -19.40 25.31
CA GLN A 299 12.95 -18.15 25.64
C GLN A 299 14.42 -18.19 25.24
N ALA A 300 14.85 -17.17 24.50
CA ALA A 300 16.25 -16.87 24.27
C ALA A 300 16.76 -15.84 25.31
N GLY A 301 18.07 -15.61 25.32
CA GLY A 301 18.68 -14.55 26.14
C GLY A 301 18.01 -13.19 25.85
N GLY A 302 17.43 -12.57 26.87
CA GLY A 302 16.71 -11.29 26.73
C GLY A 302 15.19 -11.35 27.03
N GLY A 303 14.64 -12.53 27.33
CA GLY A 303 13.25 -12.69 27.78
C GLY A 303 12.21 -12.77 26.66
N GLU A 304 12.64 -12.72 25.40
CA GLU A 304 11.80 -12.94 24.23
C GLU A 304 11.82 -14.42 23.80
N SER A 305 10.69 -14.93 23.30
CA SER A 305 10.55 -16.31 22.82
C SER A 305 10.83 -16.42 21.32
N PHE A 306 11.67 -17.37 20.94
CA PHE A 306 12.04 -17.67 19.56
C PHE A 306 11.50 -19.04 19.13
N PRO A 307 11.06 -19.19 17.87
CA PRO A 307 10.68 -20.48 17.33
C PRO A 307 11.93 -21.35 17.06
N HIS A 308 11.91 -22.59 17.50
CA HIS A 308 12.94 -23.61 17.28
C HIS A 308 12.34 -24.81 16.57
N LEU A 309 12.93 -25.19 15.43
CA LEU A 309 12.53 -26.37 14.66
C LEU A 309 13.34 -27.60 15.11
N TYR A 310 12.66 -28.62 15.60
CA TYR A 310 13.29 -29.88 16.01
C TYR A 310 13.31 -30.87 14.86
N GLY A 311 14.41 -30.81 14.09
CA GLY A 311 14.67 -31.69 12.95
C GLY A 311 15.24 -30.93 11.75
N PRO A 312 15.65 -31.65 10.69
CA PRO A 312 16.16 -31.03 9.49
C PRO A 312 15.05 -30.25 8.78
N LEU A 313 15.37 -29.06 8.28
CA LEU A 313 14.42 -28.23 7.52
C LEU A 313 14.24 -28.82 6.12
N PRO A 314 13.04 -29.34 5.77
CA PRO A 314 12.77 -29.85 4.44
C PRO A 314 12.70 -28.70 3.45
N LEU A 315 13.33 -28.83 2.29
CA LEU A 315 13.34 -27.78 1.26
C LEU A 315 11.92 -27.44 0.79
N GLY A 316 11.00 -28.42 0.81
CA GLY A 316 9.60 -28.21 0.47
C GLY A 316 8.84 -27.26 1.40
N ALA A 317 9.31 -27.05 2.64
CA ALA A 317 8.75 -26.07 3.57
C ALA A 317 9.25 -24.64 3.31
N VAL A 318 10.33 -24.47 2.53
CA VAL A 318 10.89 -23.17 2.19
C VAL A 318 10.16 -22.59 0.98
N LEU A 319 9.34 -21.57 1.21
CA LEU A 319 8.58 -20.88 0.15
C LEU A 319 9.46 -19.98 -0.71
N ARG A 320 10.46 -19.33 -0.08
CA ARG A 320 11.42 -18.44 -0.74
C ARG A 320 12.76 -18.50 -0.06
N ALA A 321 13.82 -18.35 -0.86
CA ALA A 321 15.18 -18.12 -0.40
C ALA A 321 15.72 -16.91 -1.16
N GLU A 322 15.82 -15.77 -0.50
CA GLU A 322 16.15 -14.48 -1.12
C GLU A 322 17.42 -13.88 -0.50
N PRO A 323 18.24 -13.13 -1.27
CA PRO A 323 19.37 -12.41 -0.71
C PRO A 323 18.95 -11.49 0.43
N TRP A 324 19.66 -11.58 1.56
CA TRP A 324 19.53 -10.60 2.63
C TRP A 324 20.14 -9.27 2.17
N LEU A 325 19.28 -8.26 2.04
CA LEU A 325 19.69 -6.89 1.75
C LEU A 325 19.66 -6.11 3.08
N ARG A 326 20.80 -5.54 3.45
CA ARG A 326 20.93 -4.63 4.59
C ARG A 326 20.40 -3.25 4.25
#